data_AF-A0A5C8BG65-F1
#
_entry.id   AF-A0A5C8BG65-F1
#
_cell.length_a   1.000
_cell.length_b   1.000
_cell.length_c   1.000
_cell.angle_alpha   90.00
_cell.angle_beta   90.00
_cell.angle_gamma   90.00
#
_symmetry.space_group_name_H-M   'P 1'
#
loop_
_entity.id
_entity.type
_entity.pdbx_description
1 polymer ?
#
loop_
_entity_poly.entity_id
_entity_poly.type
_entity_poly.pdbx_seq_one_letter_code
_entity_poly.pdbx_strand_id
1 'polypeptide(L)'
;TDLKNPNFAKVAEAIGIKGIFINKPEDIESGLKEAFAHDGPVVVDVQVSSHELIMPPKVEIDQVKGFALYASRVILDGDFKTLIDVAKENLFR
;
A
#
# COMPACT_ATOMS: atom_id res chain seq x y z
N THR A 1 1.48 4.58 -7.17
CA THR A 1 1.77 3.89 -8.45
C THR A 1 0.47 3.81 -9.23
N ASP A 2 0.43 4.23 -10.50
CA ASP A 2 -0.77 4.12 -11.35
C ASP A 2 -0.84 2.72 -11.98
N LEU A 3 -1.14 1.72 -11.15
CA LEU A 3 -1.27 0.32 -11.56
C LEU A 3 -2.73 0.03 -11.90
N LYS A 4 -3.01 -0.22 -13.19
CA LYS A 4 -4.29 -0.77 -13.63
C LYS A 4 -4.26 -2.28 -13.49
N ASN A 5 -4.69 -2.77 -12.32
CA ASN A 5 -4.69 -4.20 -12.03
C ASN A 5 -5.90 -4.90 -12.67
N PRO A 6 -5.71 -6.02 -13.38
CA PRO A 6 -6.81 -6.89 -13.77
C PRO A 6 -7.35 -7.66 -12.55
N ASN A 7 -8.46 -8.37 -12.73
CA ASN A 7 -8.88 -9.38 -11.75
C ASN A 7 -7.95 -10.61 -11.91
N PHE A 8 -7.06 -10.83 -10.96
CA PHE A 8 -6.04 -11.88 -11.03
C PHE A 8 -6.64 -13.28 -10.87
N ALA A 9 -7.75 -13.42 -10.15
CA ALA A 9 -8.48 -14.69 -10.08
C ALA A 9 -8.97 -15.12 -11.46
N LYS A 10 -9.54 -14.21 -12.27
CA LYS A 10 -9.95 -14.49 -13.65
C LYS A 10 -8.77 -14.82 -14.58
N VAL A 11 -7.62 -14.17 -14.36
CA VAL A 11 -6.40 -14.49 -15.11
C VAL A 11 -5.92 -15.91 -14.77
N ALA A 12 -5.97 -16.30 -13.50
CA ALA A 12 -5.64 -17.65 -13.06
C ALA A 12 -6.57 -18.70 -13.71
N GLU A 13 -7.88 -18.44 -13.71
CA GLU A 13 -8.86 -19.32 -14.35
C GLU A 13 -8.58 -19.50 -15.84
N ALA A 14 -8.20 -18.42 -16.54
CA ALA A 14 -7.89 -18.47 -17.97
C ALA A 14 -6.66 -19.34 -18.31
N ILE A 15 -5.77 -19.59 -17.34
CA ILE A 15 -4.60 -20.47 -17.50
C ILE A 15 -4.76 -21.83 -16.80
N GLY A 16 -5.97 -22.19 -16.37
CA GLY A 16 -6.27 -23.47 -15.76
C GLY A 16 -5.90 -23.59 -14.27
N ILE A 17 -5.66 -22.47 -13.60
CA ILE A 17 -5.44 -22.39 -12.15
C ILE A 17 -6.74 -21.94 -11.48
N LYS A 18 -7.07 -22.49 -10.32
CA LYS A 18 -8.27 -22.05 -9.60
C LYS A 18 -8.09 -20.59 -9.13
N GLY A 19 -9.03 -19.72 -9.47
CA GLY A 19 -9.08 -18.34 -9.00
C GLY A 19 -10.13 -18.16 -7.90
N ILE A 20 -9.80 -17.42 -6.84
CA ILE A 20 -10.75 -17.00 -5.79
C ILE A 20 -10.63 -15.49 -5.66
N PHE A 21 -11.72 -14.77 -5.90
CA PHE A 21 -11.76 -13.31 -5.77
C PHE A 21 -12.52 -12.89 -4.52
N ILE A 22 -11.90 -12.07 -3.67
CA ILE A 22 -12.46 -11.61 -2.40
C ILE A 22 -12.49 -10.08 -2.42
N ASN A 23 -13.69 -9.50 -2.42
CA ASN A 23 -13.88 -8.05 -2.37
C ASN A 23 -14.57 -7.56 -1.09
N LYS A 24 -14.85 -8.47 -0.16
CA LYS A 24 -15.51 -8.20 1.10
C LYS A 24 -14.71 -8.83 2.25
N PRO A 25 -14.48 -8.12 3.36
CA PRO A 25 -13.76 -8.67 4.49
C PRO A 25 -14.39 -9.94 5.08
N GLU A 26 -15.73 -10.03 5.09
CA GLU A 26 -16.46 -11.19 5.62
C GLU A 26 -16.20 -12.50 4.84
N ASP A 27 -15.78 -12.39 3.58
CA ASP A 27 -15.53 -13.55 2.71
C ASP A 27 -14.09 -14.06 2.79
N ILE A 28 -13.22 -13.42 3.59
CA ILE A 28 -11.80 -13.82 3.74
C ILE A 28 -11.68 -15.23 4.31
N GLU A 29 -12.38 -15.52 5.40
CA GLU A 29 -12.23 -16.81 6.10
C GLU A 29 -12.73 -17.97 5.23
N SER A 30 -13.90 -17.80 4.59
CA SER A 30 -14.46 -18.81 3.69
C SER A 30 -13.59 -19.00 2.45
N GLY A 31 -13.14 -17.92 1.82
CA GLY A 31 -12.30 -17.97 0.63
C GLY A 31 -10.93 -18.62 0.90
N LEU A 32 -10.31 -18.36 2.05
CA LEU A 32 -9.06 -19.02 2.43
C LEU A 32 -9.26 -20.52 2.76
N LYS A 33 -10.35 -20.88 3.43
CA LYS A 33 -10.69 -22.30 3.66
C LYS A 33 -10.87 -23.05 2.35
N GLU A 34 -11.56 -22.44 1.38
CA GLU A 34 -11.72 -23.01 0.05
C GLU A 34 -10.39 -23.15 -0.69
N ALA A 35 -9.51 -22.14 -0.59
CA ALA A 35 -8.18 -22.17 -1.20
C ALA A 35 -7.33 -23.32 -0.65
N PHE A 36 -7.27 -23.46 0.68
CA PHE A 36 -6.47 -24.50 1.33
C PHE A 36 -7.05 -25.91 1.19
N ALA A 37 -8.36 -26.04 0.97
CA ALA A 37 -9.00 -27.33 0.71
C ALA A 37 -8.83 -27.80 -0.75
N HIS A 38 -8.35 -26.93 -1.65
CA HIS A 38 -8.14 -27.30 -3.04
C HIS A 38 -6.85 -28.10 -3.22
N ASP A 39 -6.96 -29.29 -3.78
CA ASP A 39 -5.81 -30.13 -4.15
C ASP A 39 -5.24 -29.68 -5.51
N GLY A 40 -4.50 -28.57 -5.48
CA GLY A 40 -3.92 -27.97 -6.69
C GLY A 40 -3.51 -26.50 -6.52
N PRO A 41 -2.96 -25.87 -7.56
CA PRO A 41 -2.61 -24.45 -7.52
C PRO A 41 -3.88 -23.58 -7.42
N VAL A 42 -3.84 -22.59 -6.52
CA VAL A 42 -4.90 -21.58 -6.35
C VAL A 42 -4.28 -20.19 -6.33
N VAL A 43 -4.94 -19.24 -6.97
CA VAL A 43 -4.70 -17.80 -6.81
C VAL A 43 -5.85 -17.19 -6.03
N VAL A 44 -5.55 -16.58 -4.90
CA VAL A 44 -6.51 -15.79 -4.12
C VAL A 44 -6.22 -14.31 -4.35
N ASP A 45 -7.14 -13.61 -5.02
CA ASP A 45 -7.08 -12.19 -5.32
C ASP A 45 -7.96 -11.42 -4.32
N VAL A 46 -7.33 -10.68 -3.41
CA VAL A 46 -8.01 -9.94 -2.34
C VAL A 46 -7.94 -8.45 -2.61
N GLN A 47 -9.09 -7.83 -2.85
CA GLN A 47 -9.19 -6.39 -3.02
C GLN A 47 -9.07 -5.69 -1.67
N VAL A 48 -7.92 -5.07 -1.43
CA VAL A 48 -7.66 -4.25 -0.23
C VAL A 48 -7.85 -2.77 -0.52
N SER A 49 -8.25 -2.00 0.49
CA SER A 49 -8.35 -0.55 0.39
C SER A 49 -6.95 0.06 0.28
N SER A 50 -6.71 0.88 -0.74
CA SER A 50 -5.46 1.63 -0.91
C SER A 50 -5.29 2.76 0.12
N HIS A 51 -6.30 3.02 0.96
CA HIS A 51 -6.32 4.11 1.93
C HIS A 51 -5.93 3.67 3.35
N GLU A 52 -5.49 2.43 3.55
CA GLU A 52 -4.83 2.08 4.80
C GLU A 52 -3.44 2.73 4.82
N LEU A 53 -3.39 3.87 5.52
CA LEU A 53 -2.14 4.46 5.98
C LEU A 53 -1.34 3.34 6.65
N ILE A 54 -0.23 2.95 6.02
CA ILE A 54 0.86 2.28 6.72
C ILE A 54 1.33 3.31 7.75
N MET A 55 0.70 3.33 8.93
CA MET A 55 1.26 4.05 10.06
C MET A 55 2.47 3.25 10.50
N PRO A 56 3.70 3.76 10.33
CA PRO A 56 4.86 3.07 10.84
C PRO A 56 4.67 2.92 12.37
N PRO A 57 4.84 1.72 12.94
CA PRO A 57 4.61 1.45 14.36
C PRO A 57 5.55 2.24 15.29
N LYS A 58 6.57 2.90 14.73
CA LYS A 58 7.42 3.86 15.42
C LYS A 58 7.62 5.05 14.50
N VAL A 59 7.19 6.23 14.95
CA VAL A 59 7.86 7.46 14.53
C VAL A 59 9.25 7.39 15.15
N GLU A 60 10.24 6.91 14.41
CA GLU A 60 11.60 6.93 14.89
C GLU A 60 12.06 8.39 14.97
N ILE A 61 12.53 8.79 16.15
CA ILE A 61 13.11 10.10 16.41
C ILE A 61 14.23 10.43 15.40
N ASP A 62 14.89 9.41 14.84
CA ASP A 62 15.92 9.59 13.82
C ASP A 62 15.39 10.09 12.46
N GLN A 63 14.14 9.79 12.08
CA GLN A 63 13.51 10.44 10.91
C GLN A 63 13.21 11.92 11.18
N VAL A 64 12.81 12.27 12.41
CA VAL A 64 12.58 13.66 12.82
C VAL A 64 13.90 14.46 12.80
N LYS A 65 15.01 13.86 13.21
CA LYS A 65 16.35 14.48 13.12
C LYS A 65 16.78 14.71 11.67
N GLY A 66 16.59 13.73 10.78
CA GLY A 66 16.92 13.88 9.37
C GLY A 66 16.14 15.02 8.72
N PHE A 67 14.85 15.13 9.02
CA PHE A 67 14.01 16.23 8.56
C PHE A 67 14.43 17.58 9.16
N ALA A 68 14.74 17.65 10.46
CA ALA A 68 15.20 18.88 11.11
C ALA A 68 16.55 19.37 10.57
N LEU A 69 17.48 18.46 10.26
CA LEU A 69 18.78 18.79 9.63
C LEU A 69 18.62 19.27 8.18
N TYR A 70 17.72 18.64 7.42
CA TYR A 70 17.38 19.10 6.07
C TYR A 70 16.75 20.50 6.11
N ALA A 71 15.74 20.69 6.97
CA ALA A 71 15.05 21.97 7.11
C ALA A 71 16.01 23.09 7.56
N SER A 72 16.91 22.81 8.50
CA SER A 72 17.89 23.80 8.94
C SER A 72 18.87 24.19 7.83
N ARG A 73 19.32 23.23 7.01
CA ARG A 73 20.16 23.52 5.83
C ARG A 73 19.44 24.41 4.82
N VAL A 74 18.20 24.08 4.49
CA VAL A 74 17.40 24.85 3.51
C VAL A 74 17.13 26.28 3.99
N ILE A 75 16.88 26.47 5.29
CA ILE A 75 16.74 27.80 5.89
C ILE A 75 18.04 28.60 5.80
N LEU A 76 19.18 27.97 6.07
CA LEU A 76 20.50 28.61 5.98
C LEU A 76 20.85 28.98 4.53
N ASP A 77 20.44 28.15 3.57
CA ASP A 77 20.64 28.38 2.13
C ASP A 77 19.61 29.39 1.55
N GLY A 78 18.63 29.84 2.35
CA GLY A 78 17.64 30.85 2.00
C GLY A 78 16.50 30.36 1.10
N ASP A 79 16.37 29.06 0.89
CA ASP A 79 15.37 28.47 -0.02
C ASP A 79 14.07 28.06 0.71
N PHE A 80 13.37 29.06 1.22
CA PHE A 80 12.11 28.87 1.93
C PHE A 80 10.98 28.32 1.04
N LYS A 81 11.09 28.48 -0.28
CA LYS A 81 10.08 28.01 -1.24
C LYS A 81 10.02 26.49 -1.24
N THR A 82 11.18 25.84 -1.25
CA THR A 82 11.29 24.38 -1.18
C THR A 82 10.67 23.80 0.11
N LEU A 83 10.76 24.50 1.26
CA LEU A 83 10.10 24.04 2.49
C LEU A 83 8.57 24.13 2.42
N ILE A 84 8.05 25.20 1.82
CA ILE A 84 6.61 25.39 1.66
C ILE A 84 6.02 24.35 0.72
N ASP A 85 6.73 24.01 -0.36
CA ASP A 85 6.29 23.01 -1.33
C ASP A 85 6.26 21.61 -0.71
N VAL A 86 7.29 21.22 0.04
CA VAL A 86 7.33 19.94 0.79
C VAL A 86 6.21 19.84 1.83
N ALA A 87 5.89 20.95 2.53
CA ALA A 87 4.80 20.98 3.49
C ALA A 87 3.42 20.83 2.81
N LYS A 88 3.22 21.47 1.65
CA LYS A 88 1.96 21.40 0.91
C LYS A 88 1.65 19.99 0.40
N GLU A 89 2.66 19.28 -0.08
CA GLU A 89 2.49 17.94 -0.65
C GLU A 89 2.24 16.85 0.40
N ASN A 90 2.68 17.05 1.65
CA ASN A 90 2.64 16.01 2.69
C ASN A 90 1.64 16.27 3.83
N LEU A 91 1.35 17.54 4.17
CA LEU A 91 0.50 17.88 5.33
C LEU A 91 -0.98 18.13 4.98
N PHE A 92 -1.33 18.34 3.71
CA PHE A 92 -2.71 18.61 3.26
C PHE A 92 -3.35 17.45 2.49
N ARG A 93 -2.94 16.21 2.80
CA ARG A 93 -3.62 15.01 2.29
C ARG A 93 -4.71 14.55 3.23
#